data_AF-A0A3R0YB20-F1
#
_entry.id   AF-A0A3R0YB20-F1
#
_cell.length_a   1.000
_cell.length_b   1.000
_cell.length_c   1.000
_cell.angle_alpha   90.00
_cell.angle_beta   90.00
_cell.angle_gamma   90.00
#
_symmetry.space_group_name_H-M   'P 1'
#
loop_
_entity.id
_entity.type
_entity.pdbx_description
1 polymer ?
#
loop_
_entity_poly.entity_id
_entity_poly.type
_entity_poly.pdbx_seq_one_letter_code
_entity_poly.pdbx_strand_id
1 'polypeptide(L)'
;SQAQELQLAALSDNYRLLKPLAGTTYHRLSAPASGQAAAAVQFMTRFLEGNDLIIWVNGVLDDLQWGEEGSKRFEAAIKELGIFLGFGSERPEDLVGRGPDNLWALGNSRYFVIECKSGAVLAERISKHDTNQLNGSIVWFDEKYGHTCTRTPILVHPKTIFEHAASPHSDIRIVNEQGLNRMRNAIQTYSISLASNGGYADSQIVHRQLKHHKLSAEDIEDLCTVAQGAK
;
A
#
# COMPACT_ATOMS: atom_id res chain seq x y z
N SER A 1 0.18 -28.92 -22.53
CA SER A 1 -0.42 -27.56 -22.53
C SER A 1 -1.90 -27.61 -22.18
N GLN A 2 -2.22 -28.06 -20.97
CA GLN A 2 -3.53 -27.83 -20.34
C GLN A 2 -3.32 -27.92 -18.83
N ALA A 3 -2.48 -28.88 -18.40
CA ALA A 3 -1.91 -28.95 -17.05
C ALA A 3 -1.06 -27.72 -16.65
N GLN A 4 -0.28 -27.14 -17.57
CA GLN A 4 0.50 -25.92 -17.29
C GLN A 4 -0.38 -24.66 -17.16
N GLU A 5 -1.44 -24.55 -17.95
CA GLU A 5 -2.41 -23.44 -17.84
C GLU A 5 -3.25 -23.58 -16.56
N LEU A 6 -3.66 -24.80 -16.22
CA LEU A 6 -4.35 -25.10 -14.96
C LEU A 6 -3.44 -24.83 -13.75
N GLN A 7 -2.15 -25.12 -13.87
CA GLN A 7 -1.15 -24.84 -12.84
C GLN A 7 -0.89 -23.32 -12.69
N LEU A 8 -0.88 -22.57 -13.79
CA LEU A 8 -0.78 -21.10 -13.76
C LEU A 8 -2.03 -20.44 -13.16
N ALA A 9 -3.22 -20.96 -13.45
CA ALA A 9 -4.47 -20.52 -12.83
C ALA A 9 -4.55 -20.89 -11.34
N ALA A 10 -4.05 -22.08 -10.96
CA ALA A 10 -3.95 -22.48 -9.55
C ALA A 10 -2.86 -21.69 -8.79
N LEU A 11 -1.80 -21.26 -9.48
CA LEU A 11 -0.76 -20.37 -8.94
C LEU A 11 -1.30 -18.96 -8.68
N SER A 12 -2.21 -18.43 -9.53
CA SER A 12 -2.85 -17.14 -9.27
C SER A 12 -3.80 -17.16 -8.07
N ASP A 13 -4.46 -18.29 -7.82
CA ASP A 13 -5.44 -18.41 -6.73
C ASP A 13 -4.83 -18.84 -5.39
N ASN A 14 -3.59 -19.36 -5.37
CA ASN A 14 -2.97 -19.85 -4.14
C ASN A 14 -1.44 -19.70 -4.10
N TYR A 15 -0.97 -18.44 -4.11
CA TYR A 15 0.45 -18.08 -3.97
C TYR A 15 1.16 -18.67 -2.73
N ARG A 16 0.42 -19.08 -1.70
CA ARG A 16 0.99 -19.58 -0.44
C ARG A 16 1.37 -21.07 -0.46
N LEU A 17 0.87 -21.87 -1.41
CA LEU A 17 0.98 -23.33 -1.31
C LEU A 17 2.23 -23.93 -1.96
N LEU A 18 2.95 -23.21 -2.81
CA LEU A 18 4.17 -23.71 -3.45
C LEU A 18 5.17 -22.56 -3.64
N LYS A 19 6.11 -22.38 -2.71
CA LYS A 19 7.33 -21.61 -2.99
C LYS A 19 8.25 -22.49 -3.86
N PRO A 20 8.48 -22.19 -5.14
CA PRO A 20 9.43 -22.96 -5.95
C PRO A 20 10.84 -22.74 -5.40
N LEU A 21 11.61 -23.83 -5.25
CA LEU A 21 12.98 -23.83 -4.74
C LEU A 21 14.01 -23.15 -5.68
N ALA A 22 13.58 -22.54 -6.79
CA ALA A 22 14.44 -21.81 -7.71
C ALA A 22 13.68 -20.65 -8.38
N GLY A 23 14.25 -19.45 -8.24
CA GLY A 23 13.97 -18.21 -8.99
C GLY A 23 12.62 -18.08 -9.70
N THR A 24 11.59 -17.67 -8.97
CA THR A 24 10.38 -17.13 -9.60
C THR A 24 10.73 -15.79 -10.25
N THR A 25 10.52 -15.69 -11.57
CA THR A 25 10.60 -14.40 -12.27
C THR A 25 9.51 -13.51 -11.70
N TYR A 26 9.90 -12.45 -11.00
CA TYR A 26 8.96 -11.46 -10.48
C TYR A 26 8.19 -10.83 -11.64
N HIS A 27 6.85 -10.90 -11.57
CA HIS A 27 5.97 -10.23 -12.51
C HIS A 27 5.67 -8.82 -12.01
N ARG A 28 5.87 -7.82 -12.88
CA ARG A 28 5.62 -6.42 -12.53
C ARG A 28 4.15 -6.19 -12.22
N LEU A 29 3.90 -5.59 -11.05
CA LEU A 29 2.61 -5.04 -10.67
C LEU A 29 2.21 -3.93 -11.64
N SER A 30 0.96 -3.92 -12.04
CA SER A 30 0.35 -2.84 -12.82
C SER A 30 -0.88 -2.33 -12.11
N ALA A 31 -1.21 -1.06 -12.34
CA ALA A 31 -2.48 -0.51 -11.88
C ALA A 31 -3.63 -1.16 -12.68
N PRO A 32 -4.83 -1.33 -12.08
CA PRO A 32 -5.99 -1.86 -12.79
C PRO A 32 -6.29 -1.07 -14.06
N ALA A 33 -6.39 -1.77 -15.20
CA ALA A 33 -6.68 -1.15 -16.50
C ALA A 33 -8.06 -0.47 -16.57
N SER A 34 -8.99 -0.90 -15.71
CA SER A 34 -10.33 -0.30 -15.56
C SER A 34 -10.30 1.08 -14.89
N GLY A 35 -9.18 1.47 -14.28
CA GLY A 35 -9.04 2.70 -13.51
C GLY A 35 -9.46 2.54 -12.04
N GLN A 36 -9.00 3.48 -11.21
CA GLN A 36 -9.07 3.41 -9.76
C GLN A 36 -10.51 3.17 -9.24
N ALA A 37 -11.47 4.00 -9.65
CA ALA A 37 -12.83 3.91 -9.13
C ALA A 37 -13.54 2.60 -9.52
N ALA A 38 -13.36 2.14 -10.75
CA ALA A 38 -13.95 0.88 -11.21
C ALA A 38 -13.33 -0.33 -10.49
N ALA A 39 -12.02 -0.31 -10.26
CA ALA A 39 -11.34 -1.34 -9.48
C ALA A 39 -11.79 -1.36 -8.00
N ALA A 40 -11.96 -0.19 -7.38
CA ALA A 40 -12.49 -0.08 -6.03
C ALA A 40 -13.92 -0.64 -5.93
N VAL A 41 -14.81 -0.30 -6.88
CA VAL A 41 -16.15 -0.90 -6.98
C VAL A 41 -16.05 -2.41 -7.09
N GLN A 42 -15.19 -2.92 -7.98
CA GLN A 42 -14.99 -4.36 -8.17
C GLN A 42 -14.53 -5.05 -6.89
N PHE A 43 -13.64 -4.44 -6.11
CA PHE A 43 -13.26 -4.96 -4.81
C PHE A 43 -14.46 -5.02 -3.85
N MET A 44 -15.28 -3.97 -3.83
CA MET A 44 -16.41 -3.83 -2.91
C MET A 44 -17.63 -4.70 -3.25
N THR A 45 -17.70 -5.35 -4.42
CA THR A 45 -18.80 -6.28 -4.76
C THR A 45 -18.88 -7.50 -3.85
N ARG A 46 -17.83 -7.76 -3.06
CA ARG A 46 -17.81 -8.82 -2.04
C ARG A 46 -18.72 -8.54 -0.83
N PHE A 47 -19.11 -7.28 -0.62
CA PHE A 47 -19.93 -6.87 0.52
C PHE A 47 -21.40 -6.89 0.13
N LEU A 48 -22.22 -7.60 0.90
CA LEU A 48 -23.66 -7.70 0.64
C LEU A 48 -24.36 -6.41 1.07
N GLU A 49 -23.99 -5.91 2.24
CA GLU A 49 -24.56 -4.71 2.83
C GLU A 49 -23.47 -3.67 3.16
N GLY A 50 -23.85 -2.40 3.21
CA GLY A 50 -22.93 -1.31 3.59
C GLY A 50 -22.32 -1.52 4.99
N ASN A 51 -23.02 -2.20 5.90
CA ASN A 51 -22.50 -2.53 7.22
C ASN A 51 -21.33 -3.54 7.16
N ASP A 52 -21.36 -4.50 6.21
CA ASP A 52 -20.25 -5.44 6.02
C ASP A 52 -18.98 -4.71 5.59
N LEU A 53 -19.12 -3.71 4.71
CA LEU A 53 -18.02 -2.85 4.29
C LEU A 53 -17.45 -2.09 5.50
N ILE A 54 -18.31 -1.48 6.33
CA ILE A 54 -17.86 -0.74 7.52
C ILE A 54 -17.11 -1.66 8.51
N ILE A 55 -17.65 -2.85 8.78
CA ILE A 55 -17.01 -3.83 9.68
C ILE A 55 -15.63 -4.22 9.15
N TRP A 56 -15.53 -4.53 7.85
CA TRP A 56 -14.26 -4.88 7.24
C TRP A 56 -13.25 -3.74 7.29
N VAL A 57 -13.68 -2.51 6.95
CA VAL A 57 -12.80 -1.33 7.00
C VAL A 57 -12.29 -1.10 8.42
N ASN A 58 -13.15 -1.17 9.43
CA ASN A 58 -12.73 -1.02 10.82
C ASN A 58 -11.68 -2.06 11.21
N GLY A 59 -11.86 -3.33 10.82
CA GLY A 59 -10.86 -4.37 11.06
C GLY A 59 -9.51 -4.08 10.41
N VAL A 60 -9.49 -3.59 9.17
CA VAL A 60 -8.24 -3.19 8.50
C VAL A 60 -7.60 -1.99 9.19
N LEU A 61 -8.39 -1.00 9.60
CA LEU A 61 -7.88 0.16 10.34
C LEU A 61 -7.35 -0.23 11.73
N ASP A 62 -7.93 -1.23 12.39
CA ASP A 62 -7.44 -1.73 13.68
C ASP A 62 -6.06 -2.39 13.61
N ASP A 63 -5.66 -2.89 12.43
CA ASP A 63 -4.31 -3.42 12.20
C ASP A 63 -3.28 -2.32 11.87
N LEU A 64 -3.71 -1.08 11.61
CA LEU A 64 -2.83 0.07 11.32
C LEU A 64 -2.37 0.81 12.58
N GLN A 65 -1.92 0.08 13.59
CA GLN A 65 -1.51 0.63 14.87
C GLN A 65 0.01 0.70 14.97
N TRP A 66 0.49 1.70 15.71
CA TRP A 66 1.90 1.77 16.10
C TRP A 66 2.18 0.73 17.19
N GLY A 67 3.28 -0.01 17.04
CA GLY A 67 3.64 -1.11 17.92
C GLY A 67 4.51 -2.14 17.20
N GLU A 68 5.43 -2.75 17.95
CA GLU A 68 6.26 -3.85 17.44
C GLU A 68 5.40 -5.09 17.18
N GLU A 69 4.47 -5.35 18.09
CA GLU A 69 3.45 -6.39 17.93
C GLU A 69 2.53 -6.05 16.75
N GLY A 70 2.51 -6.93 15.75
CA GLY A 70 1.60 -6.80 14.60
C GLY A 70 2.16 -6.08 13.39
N SER A 71 3.46 -5.80 13.29
CA SER A 71 4.09 -5.26 12.08
C SER A 71 3.68 -5.98 10.79
N LYS A 72 3.63 -7.32 10.81
CA LYS A 72 3.18 -8.11 9.64
C LYS A 72 1.68 -7.97 9.32
N ARG A 73 0.85 -7.65 10.32
CA ARG A 73 -0.57 -7.29 10.12
C ARG A 73 -0.70 -5.88 9.57
N PHE A 74 0.13 -4.96 10.05
CA PHE A 74 0.23 -3.60 9.51
C PHE A 74 0.56 -3.61 8.00
N GLU A 75 1.61 -4.34 7.60
CA GLU A 75 1.97 -4.50 6.18
C GLU A 75 0.83 -5.15 5.37
N ALA A 76 0.10 -6.12 5.94
CA ALA A 76 -1.06 -6.71 5.30
C ALA A 76 -2.20 -5.69 5.13
N ALA A 77 -2.48 -4.88 6.15
CA ALA A 77 -3.48 -3.84 6.11
C ALA A 77 -3.16 -2.76 5.06
N ILE A 78 -1.89 -2.33 4.94
CA ILE A 78 -1.45 -1.43 3.87
C ILE A 78 -1.69 -2.06 2.50
N LYS A 79 -1.45 -3.36 2.31
CA LYS A 79 -1.79 -4.03 1.06
C LYS A 79 -3.29 -3.96 0.79
N GLU A 80 -4.12 -4.36 1.76
CA GLU A 80 -5.58 -4.40 1.62
C GLU A 80 -6.18 -3.02 1.35
N LEU A 81 -5.65 -1.96 1.98
CA LEU A 81 -6.04 -0.58 1.69
C LEU A 81 -5.75 -0.20 0.24
N GLY A 82 -4.57 -0.56 -0.29
CA GLY A 82 -4.25 -0.28 -1.69
C GLY A 82 -5.28 -0.90 -2.65
N ILE A 83 -5.69 -2.15 -2.40
CA ILE A 83 -6.71 -2.84 -3.21
C ILE A 83 -8.08 -2.16 -3.04
N PHE A 84 -8.47 -1.87 -1.80
CA PHE A 84 -9.75 -1.21 -1.48
C PHE A 84 -9.88 0.16 -2.16
N LEU A 85 -8.78 0.91 -2.24
CA LEU A 85 -8.72 2.20 -2.92
C LEU A 85 -8.61 2.08 -4.44
N GLY A 86 -8.55 0.87 -5.00
CA GLY A 86 -8.51 0.63 -6.44
C GLY A 86 -7.12 0.73 -7.08
N PHE A 87 -6.05 0.64 -6.29
CA PHE A 87 -4.68 0.55 -6.80
C PHE A 87 -4.27 -0.90 -7.06
N GLY A 88 -3.23 -1.10 -7.88
CA GLY A 88 -2.50 -2.36 -7.84
C GLY A 88 -1.75 -2.41 -6.50
N SER A 89 -1.82 -3.52 -5.76
CA SER A 89 -1.23 -3.55 -4.41
C SER A 89 -0.74 -4.95 -4.05
N GLU A 90 0.53 -5.04 -3.64
CA GLU A 90 1.18 -6.30 -3.25
C GLU A 90 2.24 -6.10 -2.16
N ARG A 91 2.84 -7.21 -1.70
CA ARG A 91 3.91 -7.25 -0.70
C ARG A 91 5.11 -8.03 -1.26
N PRO A 92 6.00 -7.40 -2.05
CA PRO A 92 7.09 -8.11 -2.73
C PRO A 92 7.99 -8.92 -1.80
N GLU A 93 8.34 -8.38 -0.63
CA GLU A 93 9.14 -9.10 0.37
C GLU A 93 8.50 -10.44 0.78
N ASP A 94 7.18 -10.45 1.04
CA ASP A 94 6.44 -11.68 1.41
C ASP A 94 6.32 -12.67 0.23
N LEU A 95 6.18 -12.15 -1.01
CA LEU A 95 5.97 -12.94 -2.22
C LEU A 95 7.25 -13.59 -2.76
N VAL A 96 8.35 -12.84 -2.83
CA VAL A 96 9.60 -13.27 -3.50
C VAL A 96 10.84 -13.16 -2.61
N GLY A 97 10.70 -12.79 -1.34
CA GLY A 97 11.80 -12.71 -0.36
C GLY A 97 12.77 -11.55 -0.63
N ARG A 98 12.35 -10.56 -1.42
CA ARG A 98 13.08 -9.32 -1.68
C ARG A 98 12.17 -8.22 -2.19
N GLY A 99 12.50 -6.98 -1.86
CA GLY A 99 11.80 -5.78 -2.34
C GLY A 99 11.12 -5.06 -1.18
N PRO A 100 10.20 -4.13 -1.46
CA PRO A 100 9.53 -3.41 -0.39
C PRO A 100 8.58 -4.31 0.42
N ASP A 101 8.29 -3.88 1.64
CA ASP A 101 7.18 -4.41 2.44
C ASP A 101 5.86 -4.31 1.67
N ASN A 102 5.61 -3.17 1.02
CA ASN A 102 4.42 -2.89 0.23
C ASN A 102 4.74 -2.14 -1.06
N LEU A 103 4.05 -2.49 -2.15
CA LEU A 103 4.14 -1.79 -3.44
C LEU A 103 2.74 -1.44 -3.92
N TRP A 104 2.48 -0.16 -4.18
CA TRP A 104 1.24 0.29 -4.80
C TRP A 104 1.49 0.82 -6.22
N ALA A 105 0.67 0.40 -7.19
CA ALA A 105 0.64 0.92 -8.56
C ALA A 105 -0.56 1.85 -8.71
N LEU A 106 -0.30 3.15 -8.88
CA LEU A 106 -1.32 4.20 -8.89
C LEU A 106 -1.90 4.47 -10.29
N GLY A 107 -1.23 3.98 -11.33
CA GLY A 107 -1.51 4.29 -12.74
C GLY A 107 -0.52 5.29 -13.30
N ASN A 108 -0.53 5.47 -14.63
CA ASN A 108 0.43 6.34 -15.34
C ASN A 108 1.90 6.01 -15.02
N SER A 109 2.20 4.72 -14.84
CA SER A 109 3.53 4.21 -14.45
C SER A 109 4.08 4.81 -13.15
N ARG A 110 3.20 5.31 -12.26
CA ARG A 110 3.55 5.82 -10.92
C ARG A 110 3.35 4.76 -9.86
N TYR A 111 4.30 4.67 -8.93
CA TYR A 111 4.33 3.66 -7.88
C TYR A 111 4.69 4.27 -6.51
N PHE A 112 4.15 3.69 -5.44
CA PHE A 112 4.67 3.88 -4.10
C PHE A 112 5.47 2.66 -3.67
N VAL A 113 6.72 2.88 -3.31
CA VAL A 113 7.63 1.86 -2.74
C VAL A 113 7.64 2.09 -1.24
N ILE A 114 6.99 1.23 -0.47
CA ILE A 114 6.62 1.50 0.92
C ILE A 114 7.37 0.53 1.85
N GLU A 115 8.06 1.10 2.84
CA GLU A 115 8.64 0.37 3.99
C GLU A 115 7.87 0.69 5.27
N CYS A 116 7.47 -0.34 6.01
CA CYS A 116 6.63 -0.22 7.19
C CYS A 116 7.44 -0.39 8.49
N LYS A 117 7.59 0.70 9.24
CA LYS A 117 8.28 0.73 10.54
C LYS A 117 7.33 1.06 11.67
N SER A 118 6.18 0.39 11.68
CA SER A 118 5.14 0.55 12.72
C SER A 118 5.68 0.28 14.13
N GLY A 119 6.70 -0.57 14.26
CA GLY A 119 7.34 -0.94 15.53
C GLY A 119 8.33 0.08 16.11
N ALA A 120 8.71 1.11 15.36
CA ALA A 120 9.75 2.05 15.79
C ALA A 120 9.27 3.12 16.79
N VAL A 121 8.33 2.77 17.69
CA VAL A 121 7.65 3.72 18.60
C VAL A 121 8.59 4.36 19.62
N LEU A 122 9.60 3.61 20.08
CA LEU A 122 10.61 4.09 21.02
C LEU A 122 11.81 4.75 20.33
N ALA A 123 11.88 4.74 19.00
CA ALA A 123 13.01 5.32 18.28
C ALA A 123 13.01 6.84 18.42
N GLU A 124 14.16 7.45 18.71
CA GLU A 124 14.28 8.92 18.74
C GLU A 124 14.34 9.52 17.33
N ARG A 125 14.90 8.76 16.38
CA ARG A 125 15.14 9.14 14.98
C ARG A 125 14.99 7.92 14.09
N ILE A 126 14.85 8.15 12.79
CA ILE A 126 14.91 7.07 11.80
C ILE A 126 16.35 6.55 11.73
N SER A 127 16.53 5.25 11.95
CA SER A 127 17.84 4.62 12.01
C SER A 127 18.47 4.46 10.62
N LYS A 128 19.80 4.31 10.56
CA LYS A 128 20.52 3.90 9.34
C LYS A 128 20.03 2.56 8.83
N HIS A 129 19.64 1.65 9.72
CA HIS A 129 19.11 0.35 9.34
C HIS A 129 17.80 0.49 8.54
N ASP A 130 16.83 1.23 9.07
CA ASP A 130 15.54 1.44 8.41
C ASP A 130 15.70 2.21 7.08
N THR A 131 16.60 3.19 7.08
CA THR A 131 16.96 3.95 5.87
C THR A 131 17.54 3.02 4.79
N ASN A 132 18.43 2.11 5.17
CA ASN A 132 19.05 1.19 4.24
C ASN A 132 18.06 0.17 3.68
N GLN A 133 17.04 -0.23 4.45
CA GLN A 133 15.98 -1.09 3.93
C GLN A 133 15.20 -0.38 2.82
N LEU A 134 14.73 0.85 3.04
CA LEU A 134 14.03 1.61 2.00
C LEU A 134 14.92 1.89 0.78
N ASN A 135 16.20 2.22 0.99
CA ASN A 135 17.16 2.38 -0.10
C ASN A 135 17.35 1.07 -0.90
N GLY A 136 17.34 -0.09 -0.24
CA GLY A 136 17.36 -1.39 -0.90
C GLY A 136 16.11 -1.61 -1.76
N SER A 137 14.93 -1.27 -1.24
CA SER A 137 13.65 -1.39 -1.96
C SER A 137 13.55 -0.44 -3.15
N ILE A 138 14.16 0.75 -3.04
CA ILE A 138 14.38 1.69 -4.14
C ILE A 138 15.20 1.03 -5.26
N VAL A 139 16.38 0.48 -4.93
CA VAL A 139 17.25 -0.17 -5.91
C VAL A 139 16.54 -1.35 -6.57
N TRP A 140 15.87 -2.17 -5.77
CA TRP A 140 15.06 -3.28 -6.27
C TRP A 140 13.98 -2.82 -7.25
N PHE A 141 13.28 -1.72 -6.95
CA PHE A 141 12.25 -1.19 -7.84
C PHE A 141 12.88 -0.73 -9.16
N ASP A 142 13.97 0.03 -9.10
CA ASP A 142 14.65 0.55 -10.28
C ASP A 142 15.16 -0.60 -11.19
N GLU A 143 15.65 -1.70 -10.60
CA GLU A 143 16.04 -2.92 -11.32
C GLU A 143 14.86 -3.64 -11.99
N LYS A 144 13.69 -3.70 -11.33
CA LYS A 144 12.52 -4.45 -11.83
C LYS A 144 11.69 -3.67 -12.83
N TYR A 145 11.56 -2.36 -12.63
CA TYR A 145 10.64 -1.50 -13.37
C TYR A 145 11.33 -0.66 -14.43
N GLY A 146 12.63 -0.39 -14.27
CA GLY A 146 13.41 0.44 -15.17
C GLY A 146 12.98 1.91 -15.14
N HIS A 147 13.61 2.72 -15.99
CA HIS A 147 13.48 4.19 -15.95
C HIS A 147 12.19 4.75 -16.56
N THR A 148 11.31 3.91 -17.12
CA THR A 148 10.01 4.35 -17.66
C THR A 148 8.92 4.44 -16.60
N CYS A 149 9.19 3.95 -15.39
CA CYS A 149 8.30 4.05 -14.25
C CYS A 149 8.87 5.03 -13.23
N THR A 150 8.00 5.71 -12.50
CA THR A 150 8.39 6.57 -11.39
C THR A 150 7.98 5.95 -10.07
N ARG A 151 8.81 6.15 -9.04
CA ARG A 151 8.51 5.75 -7.66
C ARG A 151 8.53 6.95 -6.73
N THR A 152 7.59 6.97 -5.80
CA THR A 152 7.71 7.74 -4.55
C THR A 152 8.10 6.76 -3.45
N PRO A 153 9.32 6.85 -2.87
CA PRO A 153 9.68 6.07 -1.70
C PRO A 153 8.94 6.59 -0.47
N ILE A 154 8.21 5.72 0.21
CA ILE A 154 7.45 6.05 1.39
C ILE A 154 7.99 5.25 2.58
N LEU A 155 8.36 5.96 3.63
CA LEU A 155 8.66 5.36 4.92
C LEU A 155 7.49 5.59 5.88
N VAL A 156 6.86 4.52 6.36
CA VAL A 156 5.88 4.61 7.44
C VAL A 156 6.64 4.51 8.76
N HIS A 157 6.83 5.64 9.45
CA HIS A 157 7.66 5.70 10.66
C HIS A 157 7.20 6.86 11.56
N PRO A 158 7.16 6.69 12.90
CA PRO A 158 6.62 7.73 13.79
C PRO A 158 7.47 9.00 13.81
N LYS A 159 8.76 8.88 13.50
CA LYS A 159 9.72 9.99 13.40
C LYS A 159 9.99 10.41 11.97
N THR A 160 10.31 11.68 11.77
CA THR A 160 10.60 12.29 10.46
C THR A 160 12.07 12.68 10.26
N ILE A 161 12.87 12.64 11.34
CA ILE A 161 14.28 13.05 11.35
C ILE A 161 15.15 11.81 11.34
N PHE A 162 16.12 11.77 10.43
CA PHE A 162 17.11 10.70 10.33
C PHE A 162 18.26 10.89 11.33
N GLU A 163 18.86 9.79 11.76
CA GLU A 163 20.12 9.83 12.51
C GLU A 163 21.29 10.29 11.62
N HIS A 164 22.36 10.77 12.23
CA HIS A 164 23.51 11.33 11.50
C HIS A 164 24.18 10.31 10.56
N ALA A 165 24.16 9.02 10.92
CA ALA A 165 24.79 7.96 10.14
C ALA A 165 23.94 7.45 8.96
N ALA A 166 22.68 7.90 8.85
CA ALA A 166 21.79 7.50 7.77
C ALA A 166 22.07 8.30 6.49
N SER A 167 21.79 7.69 5.34
CA SER A 167 21.93 8.32 4.02
C SER A 167 20.61 8.23 3.27
N PRO A 168 19.59 9.03 3.66
CA PRO A 168 18.28 8.96 3.04
C PRO A 168 18.32 9.45 1.59
N HIS A 169 17.62 8.73 0.71
CA HIS A 169 17.35 9.21 -0.64
C HIS A 169 16.53 10.51 -0.56
N SER A 170 16.81 11.51 -1.42
CA SER A 170 16.18 12.84 -1.37
C SER A 170 14.65 12.78 -1.46
N ASP A 171 14.15 11.85 -2.26
CA ASP A 171 12.74 11.75 -2.61
C ASP A 171 11.89 11.02 -1.56
N ILE A 172 12.48 10.59 -0.43
CA ILE A 172 11.73 9.90 0.62
C ILE A 172 10.63 10.82 1.18
N ARG A 173 9.41 10.28 1.18
CA ARG A 173 8.23 10.81 1.85
C ARG A 173 7.93 9.97 3.08
N ILE A 174 7.37 10.59 4.13
CA ILE A 174 7.19 9.93 5.42
C ILE A 174 5.73 9.96 5.82
N VAL A 175 5.14 8.79 6.07
CA VAL A 175 3.86 8.67 6.79
C VAL A 175 4.20 8.59 8.28
N ASN A 176 4.11 9.73 8.96
CA ASN A 176 4.27 9.82 10.41
C ASN A 176 2.94 9.57 11.14
N GLU A 177 2.93 9.66 12.47
CA GLU A 177 1.72 9.42 13.28
C GLU A 177 0.52 10.25 12.82
N GLN A 178 0.74 11.55 12.55
CA GLN A 178 -0.31 12.43 12.07
C GLN A 178 -0.78 12.07 10.66
N GLY A 179 0.15 11.73 9.77
CA GLY A 179 -0.14 11.29 8.41
C GLY A 179 -0.97 10.01 8.37
N LEU A 180 -0.60 9.03 9.20
CA LEU A 180 -1.36 7.80 9.37
C LEU A 180 -2.77 8.08 9.90
N ASN A 181 -2.90 8.94 10.92
CA ASN A 181 -4.21 9.32 11.47
C ASN A 181 -5.10 10.02 10.43
N ARG A 182 -4.54 10.93 9.61
CA ARG A 182 -5.28 11.56 8.51
C ARG A 182 -5.78 10.52 7.50
N MET A 183 -4.91 9.58 7.11
CA MET A 183 -5.28 8.51 6.19
C MET A 183 -6.38 7.61 6.78
N ARG A 184 -6.23 7.18 8.04
CA ARG A 184 -7.23 6.37 8.76
C ARG A 184 -8.59 7.06 8.78
N ASN A 185 -8.63 8.34 9.16
CA ASN A 185 -9.87 9.12 9.23
C ASN A 185 -10.50 9.33 7.84
N ALA A 186 -9.69 9.60 6.82
CA ALA A 186 -10.17 9.75 5.44
C ALA A 186 -10.81 8.44 4.94
N ILE A 187 -10.18 7.29 5.21
CA ILE A 187 -10.69 5.97 4.81
C ILE A 187 -11.98 5.62 5.57
N GLN A 188 -12.05 5.91 6.87
CA GLN A 188 -13.24 5.67 7.68
C GLN A 188 -14.42 6.53 7.20
N THR A 189 -14.20 7.81 6.95
CA THR A 189 -15.28 8.71 6.48
C THR A 189 -15.69 8.40 5.04
N TYR A 190 -14.74 7.99 4.20
CA TYR A 190 -15.00 7.46 2.86
C TYR A 190 -15.91 6.22 2.89
N SER A 191 -15.60 5.24 3.75
CA SER A 191 -16.40 4.00 3.83
C SER A 191 -17.82 4.25 4.34
N ILE A 192 -17.98 5.10 5.37
CA ILE A 192 -19.30 5.51 5.87
C ILE A 192 -20.13 6.21 4.78
N SER A 193 -19.50 7.11 4.02
CA SER A 193 -20.17 7.84 2.94
C SER A 193 -20.64 6.91 1.81
N LEU A 194 -19.85 5.88 1.49
CA LEU A 194 -20.22 4.88 0.49
C LEU A 194 -21.31 3.93 0.99
N ALA A 195 -21.24 3.50 2.26
CA ALA A 195 -22.17 2.54 2.84
C ALA A 195 -23.60 3.11 2.98
N SER A 196 -23.73 4.40 3.30
CA SER A 196 -25.00 5.03 3.67
C SER A 196 -26.10 4.96 2.60
N ASN A 197 -25.75 4.85 1.32
CA ASN A 197 -26.70 4.80 0.20
C ASN A 197 -26.40 3.71 -0.84
N GLY A 198 -25.60 2.69 -0.48
CA GLY A 198 -25.13 1.69 -1.45
C GLY A 198 -24.19 2.27 -2.53
N GLY A 199 -23.59 3.45 -2.27
CA GLY A 199 -22.74 4.17 -3.21
C GLY A 199 -21.46 3.42 -3.61
N TYR A 200 -21.07 2.42 -2.84
CA TYR A 200 -19.93 1.53 -3.15
C TYR A 200 -20.10 0.72 -4.44
N ALA A 201 -21.34 0.57 -4.95
CA ALA A 201 -21.61 -0.13 -6.20
C ALA A 201 -21.58 0.76 -7.45
N ASP A 202 -21.46 2.08 -7.30
CA ASP A 202 -21.48 3.06 -8.40
C ASP A 202 -20.11 3.72 -8.57
N SER A 203 -19.48 3.50 -9.72
CA SER A 203 -18.12 4.01 -10.01
C SER A 203 -18.04 5.54 -10.05
N GLN A 204 -19.12 6.24 -10.39
CA GLN A 204 -19.17 7.70 -10.37
C GLN A 204 -19.27 8.23 -8.94
N ILE A 205 -20.06 7.57 -8.08
CA ILE A 205 -20.11 7.89 -6.65
C ILE A 205 -18.74 7.64 -6.01
N VAL A 206 -18.16 6.45 -6.24
CA VAL A 206 -16.84 6.08 -5.73
C VAL A 206 -15.77 7.06 -6.18
N HIS A 207 -15.74 7.44 -7.47
CA HIS A 207 -14.79 8.44 -7.97
C HIS A 207 -14.91 9.78 -7.23
N ARG A 208 -16.15 10.29 -7.06
CA ARG A 208 -16.39 11.54 -6.33
C ARG A 208 -15.93 11.45 -4.87
N GLN A 209 -16.19 10.32 -4.21
CA GLN A 209 -15.80 10.12 -2.82
C GLN A 209 -14.28 9.97 -2.66
N LEU A 210 -13.60 9.26 -3.57
CA LEU A 210 -12.14 9.18 -3.60
C LEU A 210 -11.51 10.59 -3.70
N LYS A 211 -12.04 11.45 -4.58
CA LYS A 211 -11.58 12.84 -4.71
C LYS A 211 -11.92 13.68 -3.47
N HIS A 212 -13.15 13.59 -2.97
CA HIS A 212 -13.59 14.35 -1.80
C HIS A 212 -12.72 14.09 -0.56
N HIS A 213 -12.38 12.83 -0.31
CA HIS A 213 -11.57 12.40 0.83
C HIS A 213 -10.05 12.43 0.56
N LYS A 214 -9.60 12.93 -0.61
CA LYS A 214 -8.18 12.97 -1.04
C LYS A 214 -7.50 11.60 -1.09
N LEU A 215 -8.26 10.57 -1.46
CA LEU A 215 -7.80 9.18 -1.61
C LEU A 215 -7.51 8.80 -3.07
N SER A 216 -7.61 9.76 -4.00
CA SER A 216 -7.29 9.54 -5.40
C SER A 216 -5.78 9.33 -5.62
N ALA A 217 -5.41 8.74 -6.76
CA ALA A 217 -4.02 8.58 -7.18
C ALA A 217 -3.22 9.90 -7.21
N GLU A 218 -3.89 11.05 -7.34
CA GLU A 218 -3.25 12.36 -7.38
C GLU A 218 -3.11 13.00 -5.99
N ASP A 219 -3.97 12.65 -5.04
CA ASP A 219 -4.10 13.40 -3.78
C ASP A 219 -3.53 12.66 -2.55
N ILE A 220 -3.44 11.32 -2.62
CA ILE A 220 -3.17 10.49 -1.44
C ILE A 220 -1.77 10.71 -0.86
N GLU A 221 -0.77 11.02 -1.70
CA GLU A 221 0.59 11.32 -1.24
C GLU A 221 0.58 12.53 -0.29
N ASP A 222 -0.09 13.61 -0.69
CA ASP A 222 -0.18 14.85 0.08
C ASP A 222 -1.09 14.70 1.31
N LEU A 223 -2.08 13.81 1.25
CA LEU A 223 -2.94 13.52 2.39
C LEU A 223 -2.14 12.94 3.56
N CYS A 224 -1.31 11.94 3.30
CA CYS A 224 -0.73 11.11 4.36
C CYS A 224 0.78 11.28 4.56
N THR A 225 1.50 11.94 3.65
CA THR A 225 2.96 12.07 3.76
C THR A 225 3.44 13.47 4.12
N VAL A 226 4.64 13.54 4.69
CA VAL A 226 5.42 14.76 4.88
C VAL A 226 6.83 14.58 4.34
N ALA A 227 7.55 15.69 4.13
CA ALA A 227 8.97 15.65 3.77
C ALA A 227 9.84 15.24 4.96
N GLN A 228 11.08 14.85 4.67
CA GLN A 228 12.10 14.59 5.68
C GLN A 228 12.31 15.82 6.58
N GLY A 229 12.41 15.61 7.88
CA GLY A 229 12.61 16.68 8.85
C GLY A 229 11.40 17.60 9.07
N ALA A 230 10.22 17.27 8.54
CA ALA A 230 9.00 17.99 8.85
C ALA A 230 8.70 17.92 10.36
N LYS A 231 8.29 19.06 10.92
CA LYS A 231 7.94 19.22 12.35
C LYS A 231 6.57 18.65 12.67
#